data_AF-A0A7L3MNL3-F1
#
_entry.id   AF-A0A7L3MNL3-F1
#
_cell.length_a   1.000
_cell.length_b   1.000
_cell.length_c   1.000
_cell.angle_alpha   90.00
_cell.angle_beta   90.00
_cell.angle_gamma   90.00
#
_symmetry.space_group_name_H-M   'P 1'
#
loop_
_entity.id
_entity.type
_entity.pdbx_description
1 polymer ?
#
loop_
_entity_poly.entity_id
_entity_poly.type
_entity_poly.pdbx_seq_one_letter_code
_entity_poly.pdbx_strand_id
1 'polypeptide(L)'
;SVPPGWAHAGRVDPGHPVQLTFALRQRGTVHLARLVEAVSDPQSPQYGQYLSLEQVRDLVQPSPATLMTVLKWLQGHGVEDCRSVTTLDFLECYLPASIAERLLPGAEFHRYVQGQRSLVRSPLPYSVPAELAEHLDFVGGMHRFPTEHKAVSRAGARKDPQLARALFHLGVTPAVLRQRYNMTAGDVGLLPNNSQACAQ
;
A
#
# COMPACT_ATOMS: atom_id res chain seq x y z
N SER A 1 -6.55 1.77 17.89
CA SER A 1 -7.88 2.37 18.11
C SER A 1 -8.61 2.46 16.77
N VAL A 2 -9.95 2.42 16.78
CA VAL A 2 -10.77 2.51 15.55
C VAL A 2 -10.82 3.99 15.11
N PRO A 3 -10.50 4.32 13.85
CA PRO A 3 -10.57 5.71 13.39
C PRO A 3 -12.00 6.26 13.38
N PRO A 4 -12.19 7.59 13.51
CA PRO A 4 -13.50 8.21 13.40
C PRO A 4 -14.18 7.86 12.08
N GLY A 5 -15.48 7.52 12.12
CA GLY A 5 -16.25 7.17 10.92
C GLY A 5 -16.33 5.68 10.63
N TRP A 6 -15.51 4.86 11.27
CA TRP A 6 -15.64 3.40 11.27
C TRP A 6 -16.45 2.93 12.48
N ALA A 7 -17.43 2.07 12.24
CA ALA A 7 -18.22 1.41 13.27
C ALA A 7 -17.81 -0.06 13.38
N HIS A 8 -17.67 -0.57 14.60
CA HIS A 8 -17.46 -1.97 14.88
C HIS A 8 -18.78 -2.75 14.68
N ALA A 9 -18.76 -3.74 13.80
CA ALA A 9 -19.93 -4.54 13.45
C ALA A 9 -19.94 -5.93 14.12
N GLY A 10 -18.92 -6.25 14.93
CA GLY A 10 -18.81 -7.52 15.64
C GLY A 10 -17.71 -8.45 15.10
N ARG A 11 -17.53 -9.59 15.77
CA ARG A 11 -16.56 -10.63 15.39
C ARG A 11 -17.01 -11.32 14.10
N VAL A 12 -16.06 -11.71 13.24
CA VAL A 12 -16.39 -12.45 12.01
C VAL A 12 -16.52 -13.95 12.28
N ASP A 13 -17.25 -14.65 11.41
CA ASP A 13 -17.33 -16.11 11.47
C ASP A 13 -15.94 -16.76 11.37
N PRO A 14 -15.69 -17.89 12.06
CA PRO A 14 -14.44 -18.63 12.00
C PRO A 14 -14.00 -19.03 10.57
N GLY A 15 -14.97 -19.22 9.68
CA GLY A 15 -14.76 -19.55 8.27
C GLY A 15 -14.64 -18.34 7.34
N HIS A 16 -14.78 -17.11 7.86
CA HIS A 16 -14.72 -15.92 7.03
C HIS A 16 -13.32 -15.78 6.40
N PRO A 17 -13.21 -15.60 5.08
CA PRO A 17 -11.91 -15.43 4.44
C PRO A 17 -11.29 -14.09 4.85
N VAL A 18 -10.02 -14.13 5.25
CA VAL A 18 -9.19 -12.96 5.49
C VAL A 18 -7.98 -12.99 4.56
N GLN A 19 -7.57 -11.81 4.11
CA GLN A 19 -6.38 -11.62 3.29
C GLN A 19 -5.28 -11.04 4.18
N LEU A 20 -4.18 -11.78 4.32
CA LEU A 20 -3.01 -11.35 5.08
C LEU A 20 -1.81 -11.24 4.15
N THR A 21 -0.96 -10.24 4.39
CA THR A 21 0.27 -10.04 3.63
C THR A 21 1.47 -10.21 4.56
N PHE A 22 2.26 -11.26 4.36
CA PHE A 22 3.49 -11.49 5.11
C PHE A 22 4.63 -10.74 4.44
N ALA A 23 5.16 -9.72 5.13
CA ALA A 23 6.36 -9.01 4.69
C ALA A 23 7.59 -9.79 5.16
N LEU A 24 8.33 -10.35 4.22
CA LEU A 24 9.50 -11.18 4.47
C LEU A 24 10.74 -10.31 4.61
N ARG A 25 11.69 -10.73 5.44
CA ARG A 25 12.95 -10.02 5.65
C ARG A 25 13.75 -9.96 4.33
N GLN A 26 13.86 -8.75 3.79
CA GLN A 26 14.70 -8.46 2.64
C GLN A 26 16.19 -8.57 2.99
N ARG A 27 17.02 -8.88 1.99
CA ARG A 27 18.48 -8.76 2.08
C ARG A 27 18.98 -7.53 1.32
N GLY A 28 20.25 -7.17 1.50
CA GLY A 28 20.89 -6.15 0.65
C GLY A 28 20.33 -4.73 0.77
N THR A 29 19.49 -4.42 1.76
CA THR A 29 18.81 -3.11 1.92
C THR A 29 19.80 -1.95 2.06
N VAL A 30 20.94 -2.17 2.73
CA VAL A 30 22.03 -1.19 2.82
C VAL A 30 22.66 -0.90 1.44
N HIS A 31 22.83 -1.93 0.61
CA HIS A 31 23.35 -1.75 -0.74
C HIS A 31 22.32 -1.06 -1.64
N LEU A 32 21.04 -1.44 -1.52
CA LEU A 32 19.95 -0.77 -2.23
C LEU A 32 19.92 0.73 -1.91
N ALA A 33 20.04 1.11 -0.63
CA ALA A 33 20.04 2.52 -0.23
C ALA A 33 21.20 3.31 -0.89
N ARG A 34 22.40 2.71 -0.99
CA ARG A 34 23.54 3.33 -1.68
C ARG A 34 23.31 3.46 -3.18
N LEU A 35 22.72 2.46 -3.82
CA LEU A 35 22.37 2.51 -5.24
C LEU A 35 21.33 3.58 -5.52
N VAL A 36 20.30 3.70 -4.67
CA VAL A 36 19.28 4.75 -4.79
C VAL A 36 19.92 6.13 -4.78
N GLU A 37 20.86 6.39 -3.86
CA GLU A 37 21.61 7.64 -3.82
C GLU A 37 22.40 7.84 -5.13
N ALA A 38 23.17 6.83 -5.55
CA ALA A 38 24.04 6.94 -6.70
C ALA A 38 23.30 7.14 -8.04
N VAL A 39 22.11 6.55 -8.22
CA VAL A 39 21.34 6.72 -9.46
C VAL A 39 20.47 7.98 -9.47
N SER A 40 20.27 8.60 -8.29
CA SER A 40 19.41 9.78 -8.12
C SER A 40 20.18 11.09 -7.95
N ASP A 41 21.46 11.05 -7.58
CA ASP A 41 22.33 12.23 -7.50
C ASP A 41 22.76 12.70 -8.91
N PRO A 42 22.39 13.93 -9.35
CA PRO A 42 22.81 14.47 -10.65
C PRO A 42 24.33 14.62 -10.83
N GLN A 43 25.10 14.63 -9.74
CA GLN A 43 26.57 14.70 -9.79
C GLN A 43 27.22 13.32 -9.89
N SER A 44 26.47 12.25 -9.65
CA SER A 44 26.97 10.89 -9.73
C SER A 44 27.15 10.44 -11.18
N PRO A 45 28.21 9.70 -11.50
CA PRO A 45 28.37 9.07 -12.82
C PRO A 45 27.30 8.01 -13.12
N GLN A 46 26.54 7.56 -12.11
CA GLN A 46 25.45 6.60 -12.24
C GLN A 46 24.06 7.27 -12.38
N TYR A 47 23.98 8.60 -12.41
CA TYR A 47 22.71 9.32 -12.52
C TYR A 47 21.84 8.82 -13.67
N GLY A 48 20.58 8.50 -13.38
CA GLY A 48 19.60 8.01 -14.35
C GLY A 48 19.77 6.56 -14.78
N GLN A 49 20.77 5.83 -14.27
CA GLN A 49 20.98 4.40 -14.54
C GLN A 49 20.14 3.53 -13.59
N TYR A 50 18.82 3.66 -13.68
CA TYR A 50 17.89 2.94 -12.80
C TYR A 50 17.91 1.43 -13.03
N LEU A 51 17.62 0.68 -11.97
CA LEU A 51 17.55 -0.78 -11.99
C LEU A 51 16.24 -1.26 -12.61
N SER A 52 16.29 -2.39 -13.31
CA SER A 52 15.10 -3.17 -13.66
C SER A 52 14.51 -3.84 -12.41
N LEU A 53 13.25 -4.27 -12.50
CA LEU A 53 12.58 -4.96 -11.39
C LEU A 53 13.29 -6.28 -11.02
N GLU A 54 13.84 -6.98 -12.00
CA GLU A 54 14.63 -8.21 -11.83
C GLU A 54 15.94 -7.91 -11.09
N GLN A 55 16.63 -6.82 -11.42
CA GLN A 55 17.84 -6.41 -10.72
C GLN A 55 17.54 -6.04 -9.26
N VAL A 56 16.40 -5.37 -9.01
CA VAL A 56 15.93 -5.10 -7.64
C VAL A 56 15.65 -6.41 -6.91
N ARG A 57 14.89 -7.34 -7.51
CA ARG A 57 14.62 -8.67 -6.95
C ARG A 57 15.92 -9.37 -6.56
N ASP A 58 16.89 -9.45 -7.47
CA ASP A 58 18.14 -10.15 -7.21
C ASP A 58 18.88 -9.57 -6.02
N LEU A 59 18.78 -8.25 -5.82
CA LEU A 59 19.36 -7.58 -4.67
C LEU A 59 18.60 -7.82 -3.37
N VAL A 60 17.27 -7.72 -3.37
CA VAL A 60 16.48 -7.66 -2.13
C VAL A 60 15.74 -8.92 -1.73
N GLN A 61 15.57 -9.89 -2.64
CA GLN A 61 14.79 -11.09 -2.36
C GLN A 61 15.24 -11.77 -1.07
N PRO A 62 14.33 -12.31 -0.25
CA PRO A 62 14.69 -12.95 1.01
C PRO A 62 15.66 -14.11 0.82
N SER A 63 16.36 -14.49 1.89
CA SER A 63 17.24 -15.67 1.83
C SER A 63 16.43 -16.95 1.58
N PRO A 64 17.02 -17.99 0.95
CA PRO A 64 16.37 -19.28 0.79
C PRO A 64 15.88 -19.87 2.13
N ALA A 65 16.63 -19.66 3.20
CA ALA A 65 16.23 -20.03 4.55
C ALA A 65 14.96 -19.29 5.00
N THR A 66 14.87 -17.97 4.79
CA THR A 66 13.66 -17.18 5.11
C THR A 66 12.44 -17.69 4.37
N LEU A 67 12.57 -17.89 3.05
CA LEU A 67 11.48 -18.42 2.23
C LEU A 67 11.03 -19.79 2.71
N MET A 68 11.97 -20.70 2.93
CA MET A 68 11.68 -22.06 3.38
C MET A 68 11.01 -22.08 4.76
N THR A 69 11.53 -21.32 5.73
CA THR A 69 10.99 -21.28 7.08
C THR A 69 9.56 -20.75 7.10
N VAL A 70 9.30 -19.63 6.39
CA VAL A 70 7.95 -19.03 6.37
C VAL A 70 6.97 -19.89 5.59
N LEU A 71 7.35 -20.43 4.43
CA LEU A 71 6.47 -21.30 3.65
C LEU A 71 6.13 -22.59 4.41
N LYS A 72 7.12 -23.22 5.06
CA LYS A 72 6.89 -24.41 5.87
C LYS A 72 5.95 -24.12 7.05
N TRP A 73 6.12 -22.98 7.70
CA TRP A 73 5.25 -22.54 8.78
C TRP A 73 3.80 -22.35 8.33
N LEU A 74 3.59 -21.67 7.19
CA LEU A 74 2.26 -21.46 6.60
C LEU A 74 1.60 -22.79 6.20
N GLN A 75 2.34 -23.65 5.50
CA GLN A 75 1.87 -24.98 5.10
C GLN A 75 1.54 -25.87 6.31
N GLY A 76 2.31 -25.77 7.39
CA GLY A 76 2.04 -26.49 8.65
C GLY A 76 0.69 -26.13 9.28
N HIS A 77 0.11 -24.99 8.93
CA HIS A 77 -1.22 -24.55 9.35
C HIS A 77 -2.30 -24.76 8.27
N GLY A 78 -1.97 -25.41 7.16
CA GLY A 78 -2.87 -25.65 6.03
C GLY A 78 -3.13 -24.43 5.16
N VAL A 79 -2.21 -23.45 5.16
CA VAL A 79 -2.32 -22.25 4.31
C VAL A 79 -1.61 -22.53 2.97
N GLU A 80 -2.40 -22.64 1.90
CA GLU A 80 -1.91 -23.01 0.56
C GLU A 80 -2.19 -21.94 -0.51
N ASP A 81 -3.26 -21.15 -0.37
CA ASP A 81 -3.59 -20.07 -1.31
C ASP A 81 -2.77 -18.82 -0.98
N CYS A 82 -1.51 -18.86 -1.40
CA CYS A 82 -0.55 -17.77 -1.27
C CYS A 82 0.04 -17.38 -2.63
N ARG A 83 0.20 -16.07 -2.85
CA ARG A 83 0.80 -15.48 -4.05
C ARG A 83 1.94 -14.57 -3.65
N SER A 84 3.05 -14.64 -4.40
CA SER A 84 4.19 -13.76 -4.20
C SER A 84 4.30 -12.75 -5.34
N VAL A 85 4.97 -11.63 -5.04
CA VAL A 85 5.34 -10.59 -6.01
C VAL A 85 6.66 -10.93 -6.69
N THR A 86 7.01 -10.23 -7.77
CA THR A 86 8.25 -10.47 -8.52
C THR A 86 9.50 -10.41 -7.63
N THR A 87 9.54 -9.50 -6.65
CA THR A 87 10.66 -9.33 -5.71
C THR A 87 10.76 -10.42 -4.63
N LEU A 88 9.77 -11.31 -4.55
CA LEU A 88 9.69 -12.45 -3.60
C LEU A 88 9.70 -12.08 -2.11
N ASP A 89 9.58 -10.80 -1.77
CA ASP A 89 9.65 -10.26 -0.41
C ASP A 89 8.27 -10.04 0.24
N PHE A 90 7.19 -10.19 -0.53
CA PHE A 90 5.83 -10.24 -0.02
C PHE A 90 5.14 -11.53 -0.41
N LEU A 91 4.39 -12.08 0.54
CA LEU A 91 3.51 -13.22 0.33
C LEU A 91 2.09 -12.84 0.79
N GLU A 92 1.17 -12.76 -0.16
CA GLU A 92 -0.25 -12.52 0.10
C GLU A 92 -0.97 -13.86 0.18
N CYS A 93 -1.66 -14.12 1.28
CA CYS A 93 -2.39 -15.37 1.49
C CYS A 93 -3.86 -15.12 1.85
N TYR A 94 -4.73 -16.01 1.38
CA TYR A 94 -6.14 -16.05 1.73
C TYR A 94 -6.41 -17.26 2.61
N LEU A 95 -6.98 -17.02 3.79
CA LEU A 95 -7.20 -18.06 4.79
C LEU A 95 -8.43 -17.75 5.65
N PRO A 96 -9.10 -18.77 6.23
CA PRO A 96 -10.16 -18.55 7.20
C PRO A 96 -9.67 -17.78 8.44
N ALA A 97 -10.51 -16.92 9.00
CA ALA A 97 -10.22 -16.16 10.22
C ALA A 97 -9.73 -17.07 11.35
N SER A 98 -10.34 -18.24 11.54
CA SER A 98 -9.91 -19.20 12.56
C SER A 98 -8.50 -19.77 12.35
N ILE A 99 -8.05 -19.93 11.11
CA ILE A 99 -6.68 -20.35 10.79
C ILE A 99 -5.73 -19.20 11.08
N ALA A 100 -6.10 -17.99 10.67
CA ALA A 100 -5.30 -16.78 10.92
C ALA A 100 -5.11 -16.50 12.42
N GLU A 101 -6.16 -16.67 13.24
CA GLU A 101 -6.09 -16.51 14.70
C GLU A 101 -5.20 -17.57 15.37
N ARG A 102 -5.12 -18.79 14.82
CA ARG A 102 -4.17 -19.82 15.29
C ARG A 102 -2.73 -19.54 14.85
N LEU A 103 -2.57 -19.08 13.61
CA LEU A 103 -1.29 -18.71 13.01
C LEU A 103 -0.65 -17.53 13.75
N LEU A 104 -1.47 -16.58 14.21
CA LEU A 104 -1.06 -15.33 14.83
C LEU A 104 -1.70 -15.18 16.22
N PRO A 105 -1.19 -15.88 17.24
CA PRO A 105 -1.77 -15.86 18.59
C PRO A 105 -1.96 -14.44 19.12
N GLY A 106 -3.14 -14.19 19.70
CA GLY A 106 -3.56 -12.87 20.19
C GLY A 106 -4.44 -12.09 19.21
N ALA A 107 -4.39 -12.42 17.92
CA ALA A 107 -5.31 -11.84 16.95
C ALA A 107 -6.75 -12.32 17.19
N GLU A 108 -7.70 -11.40 17.03
CA GLU A 108 -9.14 -11.67 16.92
C GLU A 108 -9.74 -10.79 15.82
N PHE A 109 -10.35 -11.38 14.80
CA PHE A 109 -10.84 -10.61 13.64
C PHE A 109 -12.28 -10.11 13.84
N HIS A 110 -12.47 -8.81 13.59
CA HIS A 110 -13.77 -8.17 13.63
C HIS A 110 -14.04 -7.40 12.33
N ARG A 111 -15.33 -7.31 12.00
CA ARG A 111 -15.81 -6.48 10.91
C ARG A 111 -15.94 -5.04 11.37
N TYR A 112 -15.49 -4.14 10.52
CA TYR A 112 -15.71 -2.70 10.64
C TYR A 112 -16.40 -2.20 9.38
N VAL A 113 -17.33 -1.26 9.55
CA VAL A 113 -18.14 -0.69 8.48
C VAL A 113 -18.08 0.82 8.48
N GLN A 114 -18.07 1.41 7.29
CA GLN A 114 -18.13 2.84 7.07
C GLN A 114 -18.92 3.12 5.78
N GLY A 115 -20.18 3.55 5.92
CA GLY A 115 -21.07 3.71 4.77
C GLY A 115 -21.22 2.39 4.00
N GLN A 116 -20.78 2.37 2.74
CA GLN A 116 -20.77 1.17 1.89
C GLN A 116 -19.47 0.35 1.99
N ARG A 117 -18.48 0.81 2.75
CA ARG A 117 -17.20 0.12 2.91
C ARG A 117 -17.27 -0.86 4.08
N SER A 118 -16.69 -2.04 3.90
CA SER A 118 -16.46 -3.00 4.97
C SER A 118 -15.04 -3.54 4.90
N LEU A 119 -14.42 -3.73 6.06
CA LEU A 119 -13.13 -4.40 6.19
C LEU A 119 -13.08 -5.24 7.46
N VAL A 120 -12.13 -6.17 7.49
CA VAL A 120 -11.93 -7.10 8.61
C VAL A 120 -10.53 -6.88 9.19
N ARG A 121 -10.43 -6.60 10.48
CA ARG A 121 -9.18 -6.27 11.18
C ARG A 121 -9.20 -6.84 12.59
N SER A 122 -8.02 -7.02 13.16
CA SER A 122 -7.89 -7.28 14.57
C SER A 122 -7.63 -6.00 15.37
N PRO A 123 -8.43 -5.71 16.42
CA PRO A 123 -8.14 -4.63 17.36
C PRO A 123 -7.07 -5.03 18.39
N LEU A 124 -6.76 -6.32 18.50
CA LEU A 124 -5.80 -6.87 19.45
C LEU A 124 -4.43 -7.06 18.79
N PRO A 125 -3.32 -6.95 19.55
CA PRO A 125 -2.00 -7.27 19.03
C PRO A 125 -1.89 -8.77 18.74
N TYR A 126 -0.97 -9.13 17.85
CA TYR A 126 -0.66 -10.51 17.54
C TYR A 126 0.82 -10.81 17.86
N SER A 127 1.14 -12.09 17.96
CA SER A 127 2.51 -12.60 18.07
C SER A 127 2.81 -13.58 16.95
N VAL A 128 4.10 -13.82 16.71
CA VAL A 128 4.60 -14.87 15.81
C VAL A 128 5.56 -15.77 16.60
N PRO A 129 5.78 -17.02 16.17
CA PRO A 129 6.83 -17.87 16.75
C PRO A 129 8.19 -17.18 16.72
N ALA A 130 9.00 -17.38 17.78
CA ALA A 130 10.31 -16.74 17.90
C ALA A 130 11.25 -17.06 16.72
N GLU A 131 11.13 -18.27 16.17
CA GLU A 131 11.83 -18.74 14.97
C GLU A 131 11.52 -17.91 13.71
N LEU A 132 10.43 -17.13 13.67
CA LEU A 132 10.12 -16.24 12.54
C LEU A 132 10.59 -14.80 12.73
N ALA A 133 11.12 -14.43 13.90
CA ALA A 133 11.47 -13.04 14.22
C ALA A 133 12.53 -12.47 13.26
N GLU A 134 13.43 -13.31 12.73
CA GLU A 134 14.46 -12.91 11.77
C GLU A 134 13.98 -12.97 10.31
N HIS A 135 12.81 -13.56 10.07
CA HIS A 135 12.29 -13.88 8.73
C HIS A 135 11.11 -13.01 8.31
N LEU A 136 10.41 -12.40 9.26
CA LEU A 136 9.26 -11.52 9.02
C LEU A 136 9.53 -10.12 9.57
N ASP A 137 9.12 -9.10 8.80
CA ASP A 137 9.09 -7.72 9.27
C ASP A 137 7.75 -7.38 9.92
N PHE A 138 6.64 -7.71 9.25
CA PHE A 138 5.29 -7.55 9.79
C PHE A 138 4.26 -8.37 9.00
N VAL A 139 3.04 -8.46 9.56
CA VAL A 139 1.87 -9.01 8.87
C VAL A 139 0.89 -7.87 8.55
N GLY A 140 0.69 -7.63 7.26
CA GLY A 140 -0.30 -6.73 6.71
C GLY A 140 -1.71 -7.31 6.80
N GLY A 141 -2.72 -6.43 6.74
CA GLY A 141 -4.13 -6.83 6.91
C GLY A 141 -4.58 -6.96 8.37
N MET A 142 -3.69 -6.73 9.35
CA MET A 142 -4.00 -6.89 10.78
C MET A 142 -4.73 -5.68 11.38
N HIS A 143 -4.07 -4.53 11.49
CA HIS A 143 -4.57 -3.41 12.32
C HIS A 143 -4.91 -2.13 11.53
N ARG A 144 -4.23 -1.88 10.40
CA ARG A 144 -4.31 -0.60 9.70
C ARG A 144 -5.63 -0.45 8.94
N PHE A 145 -6.29 0.68 9.17
CA PHE A 145 -7.46 1.12 8.42
C PHE A 145 -7.00 1.98 7.24
N PRO A 146 -7.68 1.93 6.08
CA PRO A 146 -7.38 2.79 4.96
C PRO A 146 -7.63 4.27 5.33
N THR A 147 -6.79 5.16 4.82
CA THR A 147 -6.92 6.60 5.04
C THR A 147 -8.21 7.13 4.42
N GLU A 148 -8.91 7.99 5.13
CA GLU A 148 -10.09 8.67 4.61
C GLU A 148 -9.71 9.94 3.86
N HIS A 149 -9.93 9.95 2.55
CA HIS A 149 -9.97 11.18 1.79
C HIS A 149 -11.39 11.76 1.85
N LYS A 150 -11.64 12.69 2.79
CA LYS A 150 -12.86 13.49 2.76
C LYS A 150 -12.80 14.38 1.53
N ALA A 151 -13.58 14.05 0.50
CA ALA A 151 -13.87 14.99 -0.56
C ALA A 151 -14.60 16.18 0.06
N VAL A 152 -13.87 17.25 0.33
CA VAL A 152 -14.45 18.51 0.79
C VAL A 152 -15.20 19.11 -0.40
N SER A 153 -16.47 18.72 -0.56
CA SER A 153 -17.37 19.42 -1.47
C SER A 153 -17.68 20.79 -0.87
N ARG A 154 -16.87 21.78 -1.21
CA ARG A 154 -17.16 23.20 -0.97
C ARG A 154 -18.06 23.78 -2.06
N ALA A 155 -18.89 22.96 -2.71
CA ALA A 155 -19.93 23.43 -3.63
C ALA A 155 -21.17 23.91 -2.84
N GLY A 156 -20.94 24.85 -1.94
CA GLY A 156 -21.96 25.62 -1.24
C GLY A 156 -21.76 27.12 -1.47
N ALA A 157 -21.22 27.51 -2.63
CA ALA A 157 -21.20 28.91 -3.03
C ALA A 157 -22.62 29.29 -3.46
N ARG A 158 -23.30 30.11 -2.64
CA ARG A 158 -24.55 30.78 -3.01
C ARG A 158 -24.35 31.41 -4.39
N LYS A 159 -25.17 31.03 -5.37
CA LYS A 159 -25.24 31.73 -6.66
C LYS A 159 -25.88 33.09 -6.39
N ASP A 160 -25.06 34.10 -6.11
CA ASP A 160 -25.49 35.48 -6.19
C ASP A 160 -25.32 35.95 -7.64
N PRO A 161 -26.41 36.13 -8.40
CA PRO A 161 -26.35 36.50 -9.82
C PRO A 161 -25.77 37.89 -10.06
N GLN A 162 -25.56 38.72 -9.02
CA GLN A 162 -25.03 40.07 -9.16
C GLN A 162 -23.49 40.14 -9.26
N LEU A 163 -22.77 39.08 -8.89
CA LEU A 163 -21.29 39.05 -8.93
C LEU A 163 -20.71 38.52 -10.27
N ALA A 164 -21.52 38.43 -11.33
CA ALA A 164 -21.10 37.89 -12.63
C ALA A 164 -20.44 38.93 -13.57
N ARG A 165 -20.32 40.21 -13.15
CA ARG A 165 -19.82 41.33 -13.98
C ARG A 165 -18.38 41.76 -13.71
N ALA A 166 -17.56 40.93 -13.09
CA ALA A 166 -16.15 41.23 -12.90
C ALA A 166 -15.27 40.12 -13.50
N LEU A 167 -14.15 40.53 -14.12
CA LEU A 167 -13.08 39.74 -14.77
C LEU A 167 -12.34 38.74 -13.84
N PHE A 168 -12.99 38.26 -12.79
CA PHE A 168 -12.42 37.35 -11.81
C PHE A 168 -12.85 35.92 -12.11
N HIS A 169 -11.91 35.09 -12.56
CA HIS A 169 -12.10 33.65 -12.60
C HIS A 169 -12.09 33.10 -11.17
N LEU A 170 -13.21 32.52 -10.75
CA LEU A 170 -13.33 31.89 -9.44
C LEU A 170 -12.79 30.45 -9.49
N GLY A 171 -11.69 30.20 -8.79
CA GLY A 171 -11.11 28.86 -8.59
C GLY A 171 -9.91 28.52 -9.47
N VAL A 172 -9.39 27.31 -9.29
CA VAL A 172 -8.24 26.77 -10.03
C VAL A 172 -8.75 25.76 -11.05
N THR A 173 -8.49 26.02 -12.33
CA THR A 173 -8.86 25.15 -13.46
C THR A 173 -7.62 24.69 -14.21
N PRO A 174 -7.71 23.65 -15.08
CA PRO A 174 -6.60 23.27 -15.93
C PRO A 174 -6.01 24.43 -16.74
N ALA A 175 -6.84 25.35 -17.26
CA ALA A 175 -6.36 26.51 -18.01
C ALA A 175 -5.55 27.49 -17.15
N VAL A 176 -6.02 27.76 -15.92
CA VAL A 176 -5.31 28.61 -14.95
C VAL A 176 -3.96 27.99 -14.57
N LEU A 177 -3.91 26.68 -14.33
CA LEU A 177 -2.67 25.97 -14.03
C LEU A 177 -1.68 26.06 -15.19
N ARG A 178 -2.12 25.82 -16.43
CA ARG A 178 -1.27 25.94 -17.62
C ARG A 178 -0.73 27.35 -17.78
N GLN A 179 -1.56 28.37 -17.64
CA GLN A 179 -1.10 29.77 -17.69
C GLN A 179 -0.09 30.09 -16.57
N ARG A 180 -0.39 29.70 -15.33
CA ARG A 180 0.47 29.99 -14.16
C ARG A 180 1.84 29.32 -14.24
N TYR A 181 1.89 28.10 -14.77
CA TYR A 181 3.13 27.34 -14.97
C TYR A 181 3.74 27.52 -16.36
N ASN A 182 3.33 28.56 -17.10
CA ASN A 182 3.85 28.88 -18.44
C ASN A 182 3.78 27.73 -19.46
N MET A 183 2.77 26.87 -19.36
CA MET A 183 2.52 25.77 -20.31
C MET A 183 1.70 26.27 -21.50
N THR A 184 2.30 26.21 -22.68
CA THR A 184 1.70 26.54 -23.99
C THR A 184 0.81 25.40 -24.49
N ALA A 185 0.08 25.59 -25.59
CA ALA A 185 -0.69 24.50 -26.21
C ALA A 185 0.19 23.34 -26.73
N GLY A 186 1.47 23.60 -27.02
CA GLY A 186 2.43 22.60 -27.48
C GLY A 186 3.02 21.73 -26.36
N ASP A 187 2.86 22.12 -25.10
CA ASP A 187 3.34 21.38 -23.93
C ASP A 187 2.37 20.23 -23.61
N VAL A 188 2.42 19.22 -24.47
CA VAL A 188 1.70 17.95 -24.39
C VAL A 188 2.67 16.81 -24.69
N GLY A 189 2.53 15.68 -24.00
CA GLY A 189 3.43 14.54 -24.18
C GLY A 189 3.30 13.94 -25.58
N LEU A 190 4.42 13.83 -26.30
CA LEU A 190 4.48 13.26 -27.65
C LEU A 190 5.21 11.91 -27.72
N LEU A 191 5.89 11.52 -26.63
CA LEU A 191 6.67 10.28 -26.59
C LEU A 191 5.74 9.07 -26.39
N PRO A 192 5.76 8.07 -27.28
CA PRO A 192 4.74 7.02 -27.33
C PRO A 192 4.73 6.09 -26.11
N ASN A 193 5.88 5.91 -25.45
CA ASN A 193 6.01 5.02 -24.29
C ASN A 193 6.17 5.78 -22.98
N ASN A 194 6.01 7.11 -23.00
CA ASN A 194 5.95 7.87 -21.76
C ASN A 194 4.55 7.76 -21.16
N SER A 195 4.45 7.29 -19.94
CA SER A 195 3.18 7.09 -19.24
C SER A 195 3.25 7.69 -17.85
N GLN A 196 2.08 8.05 -17.32
CA GLN A 196 1.92 8.55 -15.96
C GLN A 196 0.74 7.85 -15.30
N ALA A 197 0.82 7.62 -14.00
CA ALA A 197 -0.23 7.00 -13.21
C ALA A 197 -0.57 7.89 -12.00
N CYS A 198 -1.82 7.83 -11.56
CA CYS A 198 -2.25 8.41 -10.29
C CYS A 198 -2.97 7.34 -9.47
N ALA A 199 -2.68 7.30 -8.17
CA ALA A 199 -3.39 6.47 -7.20
C ALA A 199 -4.03 7.41 -6.18
N GLN A 200 -5.31 7.18 -5.86
CA GLN A 200 -6.11 7.98 -4.95
C GLN A 200 -6.59 7.14 -3.76
#